data_AF-A0A0C2FT89-F1
#
_entry.id   AF-A0A0C2FT89-F1
#
_cell.length_a   1.000
_cell.length_b   1.000
_cell.length_c   1.000
_cell.angle_alpha   90.00
_cell.angle_beta   90.00
_cell.angle_gamma   90.00
#
_symmetry.space_group_name_H-M   'P 1'
#
loop_
_entity.id
_entity.type
_entity.pdbx_description
1 polymer ?
#
loop_
_entity_poly.entity_id
_entity_poly.type
_entity_poly.pdbx_seq_one_letter_code
_entity_poly.pdbx_strand_id
1 'polypeptide(L)'
;MSYEYPENLHKVEGGLERIGAIATINTLPPTILCASILQQMLPRKSGVIINVSSAAGYNHMALWAVYSATKASANTFSTTDIK
;
A
#
# COMPACT_ATOMS: atom_id res chain seq x y z
N MET A 1 14.76 10.74 -8.34
CA MET A 1 14.59 9.39 -8.91
C MET A 1 13.15 9.26 -9.38
N SER A 2 12.91 9.47 -10.68
CA SER A 2 11.61 9.24 -11.33
C SER A 2 11.68 7.92 -12.11
N TYR A 3 10.60 7.57 -12.81
CA TYR A 3 10.54 6.48 -13.78
C TYR A 3 11.72 6.56 -14.77
N GLU A 4 12.30 5.40 -15.08
CA GLU A 4 13.24 5.27 -16.22
C GLU A 4 12.53 5.55 -17.56
N TYR A 5 11.23 5.23 -17.62
CA TYR A 5 10.35 5.44 -18.78
C TYR A 5 9.04 6.14 -18.37
N PRO A 6 9.07 7.45 -18.02
CA PRO A 6 7.89 8.19 -17.54
C PRO A 6 6.77 8.27 -18.58
N GLU A 7 7.10 8.21 -19.87
CA GLU A 7 6.16 8.21 -20.99
C GLU A 7 5.27 6.96 -21.04
N ASN A 8 5.55 5.92 -20.26
CA ASN A 8 4.68 4.75 -20.22
C ASN A 8 3.57 4.87 -19.16
N LEU A 9 3.68 5.82 -18.21
CA LEU A 9 2.71 5.97 -17.13
C LEU A 9 1.30 6.34 -17.65
N HIS A 10 1.22 7.19 -18.68
CA HIS A 10 -0.05 7.61 -19.28
C HIS A 10 -0.62 6.57 -20.26
N LYS A 11 0.13 5.52 -20.58
CA LYS A 11 -0.28 4.43 -21.49
C LYS A 11 -0.89 3.23 -20.76
N VAL A 12 -1.04 3.31 -19.44
CA VAL A 12 -1.67 2.27 -18.64
C VAL A 12 -3.11 2.09 -19.09
N GLU A 13 -3.51 0.86 -19.38
CA GLU A 13 -4.89 0.51 -19.70
C GLU A 13 -5.82 0.94 -18.54
N GLY A 14 -6.92 1.63 -18.84
CA GLY A 14 -7.79 2.23 -17.82
C GLY A 14 -7.22 3.50 -17.17
N GLY A 15 -6.05 3.97 -17.61
CA GLY A 15 -5.49 5.28 -17.32
C GLY A 15 -5.36 5.63 -15.84
N LEU A 16 -5.55 6.91 -15.54
CA LEU A 16 -5.45 7.45 -14.17
C LEU A 16 -6.51 6.88 -13.23
N GLU A 17 -7.69 6.52 -13.74
CA GLU A 17 -8.75 5.92 -12.93
C GLU A 17 -8.30 4.57 -12.37
N ARG A 18 -7.73 3.70 -13.22
CA ARG A 18 -7.17 2.42 -12.78
C ARG A 18 -6.02 2.61 -11.80
N ILE A 19 -5.12 3.55 -12.09
CA ILE A 19 -3.98 3.89 -11.21
C ILE A 19 -4.49 4.33 -9.83
N GLY A 20 -5.46 5.24 -9.81
CA GLY A 20 -6.11 5.71 -8.59
C GLY A 20 -6.77 4.57 -7.82
N ALA A 21 -7.51 3.71 -8.52
CA ALA A 21 -8.15 2.55 -7.91
C ALA A 21 -7.14 1.60 -7.26
N ILE A 22 -6.00 1.30 -7.90
CA ILE A 22 -4.92 0.48 -7.33
C ILE A 22 -4.34 1.13 -6.09
N ALA A 23 -4.08 2.44 -6.14
CA ALA A 23 -3.57 3.20 -5.01
C ALA A 23 -4.53 3.15 -3.83
N THR A 24 -5.79 3.50 -4.06
CA THR A 24 -6.84 3.53 -3.04
C THR A 24 -7.06 2.16 -2.41
N ILE A 25 -7.29 1.11 -3.22
CA ILE A 25 -7.70 -0.20 -2.69
C ILE A 25 -6.62 -0.85 -1.80
N ASN A 26 -5.33 -0.61 -2.10
CA ASN A 26 -4.23 -1.21 -1.37
C ASN A 26 -3.77 -0.40 -0.15
N THR A 27 -4.18 0.87 -0.01
CA THR A 27 -3.69 1.75 1.06
C THR A 27 -4.79 2.18 2.02
N LEU A 28 -5.92 2.67 1.49
CA LEU A 28 -6.95 3.29 2.32
C LEU A 28 -7.75 2.27 3.14
N PRO A 29 -8.30 1.18 2.56
CA PRO A 29 -9.06 0.20 3.34
C PRO A 29 -8.25 -0.46 4.46
N PRO A 30 -7.00 -0.96 4.23
CA PRO A 30 -6.19 -1.52 5.32
C PRO A 30 -5.95 -0.51 6.45
N THR A 31 -5.68 0.76 6.11
CA THR A 31 -5.46 1.82 7.10
C THR A 31 -6.69 2.06 7.97
N ILE A 32 -7.87 2.22 7.34
CA ILE A 32 -9.13 2.47 8.06
C ILE A 32 -9.51 1.26 8.92
N LEU A 33 -9.38 0.04 8.38
CA LEU A 33 -9.69 -1.19 9.12
C LEU A 33 -8.77 -1.34 10.33
N CYS A 34 -7.46 -1.14 10.17
CA CYS A 34 -6.52 -1.16 11.29
C CYS A 34 -6.90 -0.13 12.36
N ALA A 35 -7.17 1.12 11.96
CA ALA A 35 -7.56 2.17 12.89
C ALA A 35 -8.83 1.81 13.67
N SER A 36 -9.84 1.24 12.99
CA SER A 36 -11.10 0.82 13.61
C SER A 36 -10.94 -0.37 14.57
N ILE A 37 -10.20 -1.41 14.16
CA ILE A 37 -10.02 -2.62 14.96
C ILE A 37 -9.10 -2.36 16.17
N LEU A 38 -8.11 -1.48 16.04
CA LEU A 38 -7.23 -1.09 17.15
C LEU A 38 -8.02 -0.50 18.33
N GLN A 39 -9.09 0.27 18.09
CA GLN A 39 -9.96 0.77 19.17
C GLN A 39 -10.58 -0.35 20.00
N GLN A 40 -10.82 -1.52 19.38
CA GLN A 40 -11.39 -2.68 20.06
C GLN A 40 -10.30 -3.56 20.71
N MET A 41 -9.10 -3.59 20.15
CA MET A 41 -7.97 -4.36 20.69
C MET A 41 -7.38 -3.73 21.95
N LEU A 42 -7.35 -2.39 22.02
CA LEU A 42 -6.73 -1.65 23.11
C LEU A 42 -7.34 -1.97 24.50
N PRO A 43 -8.67 -1.98 24.71
CA PRO A 43 -9.26 -2.36 25.98
C PRO A 43 -8.98 -3.82 26.36
N ARG A 44 -8.92 -4.72 25.37
CA ARG A 44 -8.62 -6.15 25.57
C ARG A 44 -7.15 -6.41 25.88
N LYS A 45 -6.28 -5.44 25.62
CA LYS A 45 -4.81 -5.59 25.66
C LYS A 45 -4.34 -6.81 24.86
N SER A 46 -5.06 -7.17 23.80
CA SER A 46 -4.84 -8.39 23.05
C SER A 46 -5.37 -8.32 21.62
N GLY A 47 -4.58 -8.86 20.71
CA GLY A 47 -4.90 -9.09 19.30
C GLY A 47 -3.67 -8.92 18.41
N VAL A 48 -3.76 -9.45 17.19
CA VAL A 48 -2.72 -9.32 16.15
C VAL A 48 -3.38 -8.90 14.85
N ILE A 49 -2.77 -7.95 14.13
CA ILE A 49 -3.15 -7.57 12.77
C ILE A 49 -2.03 -8.04 11.83
N ILE A 50 -2.40 -8.70 10.73
CA ILE A 50 -1.45 -9.15 9.71
C ILE A 50 -1.85 -8.50 8.38
N ASN A 51 -1.09 -7.50 7.93
CA ASN A 51 -1.27 -6.91 6.61
C ASN A 51 -0.52 -7.72 5.56
N VAL A 52 -1.14 -7.90 4.39
CA VAL A 52 -0.54 -8.65 3.27
C VAL A 52 0.15 -7.68 2.31
N SER A 53 1.47 -7.76 2.28
CA SER A 53 2.31 -7.04 1.34
C SER A 53 2.79 -7.94 0.18
N SER A 54 3.86 -7.56 -0.50
CA SER A 54 4.46 -8.29 -1.62
C SER A 54 5.96 -8.01 -1.72
N ALA A 55 6.72 -8.97 -2.26
CA ALA A 55 8.11 -8.75 -2.68
C ALA A 55 8.25 -7.56 -3.64
N ALA A 56 7.19 -7.23 -4.40
CA ALA A 56 7.14 -6.05 -5.25
C ALA A 56 7.29 -4.72 -4.49
N GLY A 57 7.04 -4.69 -3.18
CA GLY A 57 7.26 -3.52 -2.33
C GLY A 57 8.72 -3.30 -1.92
N TYR A 58 9.60 -4.27 -2.18
CA TYR A 58 11.04 -4.20 -1.89
C TYR A 58 11.91 -4.16 -3.16
N ASN A 59 11.34 -4.48 -4.31
CA ASN A 59 12.07 -4.64 -5.56
C ASN A 59 11.57 -3.64 -6.61
N HIS A 60 12.49 -3.18 -7.46
CA HIS A 60 12.17 -2.36 -8.61
C HIS A 60 11.61 -3.26 -9.72
N MET A 61 10.28 -3.33 -9.84
CA MET A 61 9.61 -4.11 -10.87
C MET A 61 9.13 -3.19 -11.99
N ALA A 62 9.62 -3.42 -13.21
CA ALA A 62 9.26 -2.63 -14.39
C ALA A 62 7.73 -2.65 -14.61
N LEU A 63 7.16 -1.49 -14.97
CA LEU A 63 5.73 -1.27 -15.23
C LEU A 63 4.79 -1.48 -14.03
N TRP A 64 5.31 -1.77 -12.84
CA TRP A 64 4.51 -2.07 -11.64
C TRP A 64 4.60 -0.98 -10.58
N ALA A 65 5.12 0.20 -10.94
CA ALA A 65 5.48 1.25 -9.98
C ALA A 65 4.37 1.62 -8.99
N VAL A 66 3.14 1.85 -9.47
CA VAL A 66 2.00 2.21 -8.60
C VAL A 66 1.69 1.07 -7.63
N TYR A 67 1.62 -0.18 -8.12
CA TYR A 67 1.38 -1.34 -7.28
C TYR A 67 2.50 -1.55 -6.26
N SER A 68 3.77 -1.55 -6.71
CA SER A 68 4.95 -1.64 -5.85
C SER A 68 4.96 -0.57 -4.77
N ALA A 69 4.64 0.68 -5.11
CA ALA A 69 4.53 1.77 -4.15
C ALA A 69 3.47 1.49 -3.07
N THR A 70 2.30 0.94 -3.44
CA THR A 70 1.27 0.59 -2.44
C THR A 70 1.70 -0.54 -1.52
N LYS A 71 2.49 -1.51 -2.01
CA LYS A 71 3.02 -2.60 -1.18
C LYS A 71 4.17 -2.13 -0.28
N ALA A 72 5.01 -1.23 -0.77
CA ALA A 72 5.98 -0.54 0.07
C ALA A 72 5.29 0.25 1.20
N SER A 73 4.18 0.95 0.89
CA SER A 73 3.37 1.63 1.91
C SER A 73 2.82 0.67 2.97
N ALA A 74 2.32 -0.52 2.58
CA ALA A 74 1.85 -1.52 3.52
C ALA A 74 2.98 -2.06 4.44
N ASN A 75 4.20 -2.22 3.92
CA ASN A 75 5.37 -2.59 4.72
C ASN A 75 5.65 -1.53 5.79
N THR A 76 5.85 -0.28 5.35
CA THR A 76 6.15 0.84 6.24
C THR A 76 5.05 1.01 7.28
N PHE A 77 3.79 1.00 6.87
CA PHE A 77 2.65 1.13 7.78
C PHE A 77 2.62 0.05 8.87
N SER A 78 3.07 -1.16 8.57
CA SER A 78 3.04 -2.28 9.53
C SER A 78 4.26 -2.32 10.45
N THR A 79 5.39 -1.72 10.05
CA THR A 79 6.66 -1.78 10.80
C THR A 79 7.07 -0.48 11.46
N THR A 80 6.47 0.64 11.09
CA THR A 80 6.82 1.94 11.67
C THR A 80 6.17 2.09 13.05
N ASP A 81 7.01 2.15 14.08
CA ASP A 81 6.60 2.55 15.41
C ASP A 81 6.17 4.02 15.42
N ILE A 82 4.93 4.27 15.81
CA ILE A 82 4.44 5.63 16.12
C ILE A 82 4.72 5.83 17.61
N LYS A 83 5.86 6.43 17.93
CA LYS A 83 6.21 6.85 19.29
C LYS A 83 5.36 8.02 19.76
#